data_AF-R7ZZF0-F1
#
_entry.id   AF-R7ZZF0-F1
#
_cell.length_a   1.000
_cell.length_b   1.000
_cell.length_c   1.000
_cell.angle_alpha   90.00
_cell.angle_beta   90.00
_cell.angle_gamma   90.00
#
_symmetry.space_group_name_H-M   'P 1'
#
loop_
_entity.id
_entity.type
_entity.pdbx_description
1 polymer ?
#
loop_
_entity_poly.entity_id
_entity_poly.type
_entity_poly.pdbx_seq_one_letter_code
_entity_poly.pdbx_strand_id
1 'polypeptide(L)'
;MSYYNSNIIDGWVQREQAVEASSNIIFADVMPTFNLFQQDGHAYRNQINLYGGAGLGILMAINRETMVKNHATYIENKIRSSVYLPVRGGICYKLDLYSDLAFEAGFLVSFSDKIDGLNQYNAFTDILFQGQIVYRRYLSKFRGVN
;
A
#
# COMPACT_ATOMS: atom_id res chain seq x y z
N MET A 1 21.41 -20.64 -8.14
CA MET A 1 20.32 -20.27 -9.07
C MET A 1 20.25 -18.75 -9.05
N SER A 2 21.03 -18.07 -9.90
CA SER A 2 21.13 -16.59 -9.88
C SER A 2 20.11 -16.01 -10.87
N TYR A 3 19.12 -15.30 -10.35
CA TYR A 3 18.09 -14.62 -11.15
C TYR A 3 18.67 -13.45 -11.97
N TYR A 4 19.87 -12.99 -11.62
CA TYR A 4 20.55 -11.85 -12.25
C TYR A 4 21.88 -12.26 -12.91
N ASN A 5 22.21 -11.59 -14.01
CA ASN A 5 23.49 -11.72 -14.71
C ASN A 5 24.64 -11.21 -13.81
N SER A 6 25.81 -11.88 -13.83
CA SER A 6 26.99 -11.49 -13.03
C SER A 6 27.38 -10.03 -13.23
N ASN A 7 27.25 -9.51 -14.45
CA ASN A 7 27.56 -8.11 -14.76
C ASN A 7 26.65 -7.10 -14.02
N ILE A 8 25.42 -7.50 -13.66
CA ILE A 8 24.48 -6.65 -12.91
C ILE A 8 24.86 -6.64 -11.43
N ILE A 9 25.21 -7.82 -10.89
CA ILE A 9 25.65 -7.97 -9.51
C ILE A 9 26.95 -7.20 -9.28
N ASP A 10 27.91 -7.28 -10.21
CA ASP A 10 29.15 -6.52 -10.15
C ASP A 10 28.89 -5.01 -10.18
N GLY A 11 27.88 -4.56 -10.94
CA GLY A 11 27.43 -3.17 -10.96
C GLY A 11 26.88 -2.69 -9.61
N TRP A 12 26.09 -3.52 -8.92
CA TRP A 12 25.58 -3.21 -7.58
C TRP A 12 26.70 -3.19 -6.53
N VAL A 13 27.64 -4.13 -6.62
CA VAL A 13 28.82 -4.18 -5.73
C VAL A 13 29.69 -2.94 -5.89
N GLN A 14 29.96 -2.51 -7.13
CA GLN A 14 30.75 -1.30 -7.40
C GLN A 14 30.08 -0.01 -6.90
N ARG A 15 28.74 0.02 -6.84
CA ARG A 15 27.96 1.18 -6.38
C ARG A 15 27.61 1.14 -4.90
N GLU A 16 28.15 0.17 -4.15
CA GLU A 16 27.77 -0.08 -2.75
C GLU A 16 26.25 -0.20 -2.58
N GLN A 17 25.59 -0.94 -3.48
CA GLN A 17 24.15 -1.22 -3.44
C GLN A 17 23.88 -2.63 -2.89
N ALA A 18 22.67 -2.82 -2.35
CA ALA A 18 22.24 -4.11 -1.86
C ALA A 18 22.04 -5.10 -3.02
N VAL A 19 22.59 -6.31 -2.87
CA VAL A 19 22.41 -7.44 -3.82
C VAL A 19 21.09 -8.16 -3.55
N GLU A 20 20.63 -8.12 -2.29
CA GLU A 20 19.33 -8.59 -1.86
C GLU A 20 18.78 -7.61 -0.81
N ALA A 21 17.49 -7.30 -0.88
CA ALA A 21 16.81 -6.45 0.08
C ALA A 21 15.48 -7.07 0.48
N SER A 22 15.19 -7.08 1.77
CA SER A 22 13.90 -7.50 2.32
C SER A 22 13.39 -6.38 3.23
N SER A 23 12.14 -5.94 3.03
CA SER A 23 11.60 -4.76 3.69
C SER A 23 10.30 -5.08 4.40
N ASN A 24 10.21 -4.70 5.67
CA ASN A 24 8.95 -4.67 6.42
C ASN A 24 8.42 -3.24 6.43
N ILE A 25 7.20 -3.04 5.93
CA ILE A 25 6.59 -1.72 5.81
C ILE A 25 5.47 -1.57 6.82
N ILE A 26 5.54 -0.51 7.62
CA ILE A 26 4.47 -0.05 8.51
C ILE A 26 3.95 1.26 7.92
N PHE A 27 2.64 1.38 7.76
CA PHE A 27 2.02 2.58 7.20
C PHE A 27 0.80 3.00 7.99
N ALA A 28 0.52 4.30 7.96
CA ALA A 28 -0.68 4.89 8.52
C ALA A 28 -1.15 6.02 7.60
N ASP A 29 -2.43 6.03 7.24
CA ASP A 29 -3.04 7.05 6.40
C ASP A 29 -4.36 7.57 6.93
N VAL A 30 -4.66 8.79 6.50
CA VAL A 30 -5.99 9.39 6.61
C VAL A 30 -6.48 9.63 5.18
N MET A 31 -7.56 8.95 4.83
CA MET A 31 -8.13 8.99 3.49
C MET A 31 -9.64 9.25 3.54
N PRO A 32 -10.12 10.42 3.09
CA PRO A 32 -11.53 10.63 2.86
C PRO A 32 -12.02 9.75 1.70
N THR A 33 -13.16 9.09 1.89
CA THR A 33 -13.82 8.28 0.88
C THR A 33 -15.15 8.87 0.47
N PHE A 34 -15.42 8.92 -0.83
CA PHE A 34 -16.65 9.44 -1.40
C PHE A 34 -17.37 8.33 -2.17
N ASN A 35 -18.68 8.24 -1.97
CA ASN A 35 -19.53 7.39 -2.79
C ASN A 35 -19.76 8.07 -4.15
N LEU A 36 -19.58 7.34 -5.25
CA LEU A 36 -19.84 7.85 -6.59
C LEU A 36 -21.34 8.04 -6.84
N PHE A 37 -22.18 7.24 -6.17
CA PHE A 37 -23.64 7.36 -6.24
C PHE A 37 -24.18 8.03 -4.97
N GLN A 38 -25.03 9.03 -5.15
CA GLN A 38 -25.74 9.68 -4.05
C GLN A 38 -26.68 8.68 -3.37
N GLN A 39 -26.77 8.77 -2.04
CA GLN A 39 -27.66 7.93 -1.24
C GLN A 39 -28.37 8.84 -0.25
N ASP A 40 -29.71 8.89 -0.32
CA ASP A 40 -30.55 9.70 0.56
C ASP A 40 -30.56 9.18 2.01
N GLY A 41 -30.03 7.99 2.24
CA GLY A 41 -29.83 7.42 3.57
C GLY A 41 -29.44 5.95 3.54
N HIS A 42 -29.01 5.42 4.69
CA HIS A 42 -28.56 4.03 4.83
C HIS A 42 -29.66 3.00 4.50
N ALA A 43 -30.94 3.35 4.73
CA ALA A 43 -32.09 2.52 4.40
C ALA A 43 -32.35 2.44 2.88
N TYR A 44 -32.11 3.54 2.15
CA TYR A 44 -32.42 3.70 0.72
C TYR A 44 -31.19 3.52 -0.20
N ARG A 45 -30.09 3.01 0.34
CA ARG A 45 -28.88 2.75 -0.45
C ARG A 45 -29.10 1.65 -1.50
N ASN A 46 -28.49 1.87 -2.67
CA ASN A 46 -28.43 0.89 -3.75
C ASN A 46 -27.77 -0.42 -3.30
N GLN A 47 -28.17 -1.53 -3.93
CA GLN A 47 -27.57 -2.85 -3.66
C GLN A 47 -26.07 -2.88 -4.00
N ILE A 48 -25.68 -2.19 -5.08
CA ILE A 48 -24.30 -2.02 -5.49
C ILE A 48 -23.94 -0.55 -5.35
N ASN A 49 -22.78 -0.28 -4.76
CA ASN A 49 -22.24 1.07 -4.65
C ASN A 49 -20.74 1.09 -4.97
N LEU A 50 -20.30 2.18 -5.59
CA LEU A 50 -18.90 2.45 -5.89
C LEU A 50 -18.43 3.59 -5.00
N TYR A 51 -17.22 3.47 -4.47
CA TYR A 51 -16.59 4.54 -3.72
C TYR A 51 -15.11 4.64 -4.07
N GLY A 52 -14.58 5.83 -3.91
CA GLY A 52 -13.18 6.13 -4.12
C GLY A 52 -12.68 7.14 -3.12
N GLY A 53 -11.40 7.11 -2.85
CA GLY A 53 -10.73 8.04 -1.95
C GLY A 53 -9.28 8.22 -2.33
N ALA A 54 -8.77 9.41 -2.05
CA ALA A 54 -7.34 9.70 -2.06
C ALA A 54 -7.02 10.46 -0.78
N GLY A 55 -5.88 10.16 -0.19
CA GLY A 55 -5.51 10.67 1.13
C GLY A 55 -4.04 11.02 1.23
N LEU A 56 -3.56 11.15 2.45
CA LEU A 56 -2.13 11.29 2.75
C LEU A 56 -1.78 10.32 3.87
N GLY A 57 -0.61 9.71 3.76
CA GLY A 57 -0.11 8.78 4.75
C GLY A 57 1.38 8.89 4.97
N ILE A 58 1.83 8.30 6.06
CA ILE A 58 3.23 8.11 6.40
C ILE A 58 3.57 6.64 6.36
N LEU A 59 4.71 6.30 5.79
CA LEU A 59 5.23 4.95 5.80
C LEU A 59 6.62 4.89 6.40
N MET A 60 6.91 3.77 7.03
CA MET A 60 8.19 3.42 7.61
C MET A 60 8.58 2.04 7.09
N ALA A 61 9.69 1.97 6.37
CA ALA A 61 10.26 0.74 5.86
C ALA A 61 11.50 0.36 6.69
N ILE A 62 11.48 -0.87 7.20
CA ILE A 62 12.58 -1.50 7.91
C ILE A 62 13.22 -2.47 6.94
N ASN A 63 14.31 -2.05 6.31
CA ASN A 63 14.99 -2.77 5.25
C ASN A 63 16.16 -3.56 5.84
N ARG A 64 16.22 -4.85 5.51
CA ARG A 64 17.36 -5.72 5.69
C ARG A 64 18.06 -5.86 4.35
N GLU A 65 19.20 -5.23 4.20
CA GLU A 65 19.98 -5.15 2.98
C GLU A 65 21.21 -6.06 3.09
N THR A 66 21.38 -6.95 2.13
CA THR A 66 22.58 -7.78 1.98
C THR A 66 23.51 -7.11 0.96
N MET A 67 24.66 -6.66 1.42
CA MET A 67 25.67 -5.99 0.61
C MET A 67 26.91 -6.88 0.49
N VAL A 68 27.58 -6.85 -0.66
CA VAL A 68 28.87 -7.53 -0.84
C VAL A 68 29.95 -6.46 -0.93
N LYS A 69 30.89 -6.46 0.02
CA LYS A 69 32.03 -5.54 0.05
C LYS A 69 33.31 -6.34 0.26
N ASN A 70 34.32 -6.12 -0.57
CA ASN A 70 35.62 -6.82 -0.49
C ASN A 70 35.50 -8.37 -0.41
N HIS A 71 34.61 -8.98 -1.21
CA HIS A 71 34.33 -10.43 -1.20
C HIS A 71 33.73 -10.99 0.10
N ALA A 72 33.32 -10.13 1.03
CA ALA A 72 32.56 -10.49 2.22
C ALA A 72 31.12 -9.97 2.12
N THR A 73 30.18 -10.76 2.64
CA THR A 73 28.76 -10.41 2.69
C THR A 73 28.44 -9.75 4.03
N TYR A 74 27.84 -8.57 3.98
CA TYR A 74 27.40 -7.78 5.13
C TYR A 74 25.87 -7.66 5.10
N ILE A 75 25.25 -7.74 6.28
CA ILE A 75 23.82 -7.51 6.46
C ILE A 75 23.66 -6.21 7.23
N GLU A 76 23.03 -5.23 6.61
CA GLU A 76 22.71 -3.94 7.24
C GLU A 76 21.20 -3.80 7.42
N ASN A 77 20.79 -3.25 8.56
CA ASN A 77 19.41 -2.87 8.81
C ASN A 77 19.29 -1.35 8.66
N LYS A 78 18.43 -0.88 7.75
CA LYS A 78 18.16 0.54 7.52
C LYS A 78 16.70 0.84 7.75
N ILE A 79 16.42 1.88 8.52
CA ILE A 79 15.06 2.39 8.71
C ILE A 79 14.91 3.62 7.84
N ARG A 80 13.89 3.62 6.98
CA ARG A 80 13.59 4.71 6.06
C ARG A 80 12.13 5.11 6.26
N SER A 81 11.85 6.41 6.26
CA SER A 81 10.48 6.92 6.37
C SER A 81 10.18 7.87 5.22
N SER A 82 8.92 7.88 4.79
CA SER A 82 8.45 8.75 3.72
C SER A 82 6.97 9.05 3.87
N VAL A 83 6.54 10.13 3.24
CA VAL A 83 5.14 10.40 2.98
C VAL A 83 4.73 9.64 1.71
N TYR A 84 3.47 9.22 1.65
CA TYR A 84 2.86 8.62 0.46
C TYR A 84 1.45 9.13 0.23
N LEU A 85 0.99 8.96 -1.00
CA LEU A 85 -0.38 9.22 -1.42
C LEU A 85 -1.12 7.87 -1.57
N PRO A 86 -1.99 7.48 -0.61
CA PRO A 86 -2.93 6.40 -0.83
C PRO A 86 -4.01 6.82 -1.81
N VAL A 87 -4.31 5.95 -2.76
CA VAL A 87 -5.49 6.02 -3.61
C VAL A 87 -6.23 4.70 -3.50
N ARG A 88 -7.52 4.71 -3.17
CA ARG A 88 -8.31 3.49 -3.05
C ARG A 88 -9.63 3.63 -3.78
N GLY A 89 -10.03 2.56 -4.47
CA GLY A 89 -11.34 2.40 -5.07
C GLY A 89 -11.97 1.10 -4.58
N GLY A 90 -13.29 1.08 -4.41
CA GLY A 90 -13.98 -0.11 -3.96
C GLY A 90 -15.38 -0.24 -4.51
N ILE A 91 -15.81 -1.49 -4.62
CA ILE A 91 -17.18 -1.88 -4.95
C ILE A 91 -17.78 -2.51 -3.69
N CYS A 92 -18.95 -2.04 -3.30
CA CYS A 92 -19.69 -2.53 -2.15
C CYS A 92 -20.99 -3.19 -2.60
N TYR A 93 -21.27 -4.37 -2.06
CA TYR A 93 -22.52 -5.09 -2.21
C TYR A 93 -23.24 -5.16 -0.86
N LYS A 94 -24.50 -4.72 -0.85
CA LYS A 94 -25.38 -4.77 0.32
C LYS A 94 -25.88 -6.20 0.51
N LEU A 95 -25.55 -6.81 1.65
CA LEU A 95 -26.10 -8.12 2.03
C LEU A 95 -27.44 -7.95 2.76
N ASP A 96 -27.53 -6.96 3.66
CA ASP A 96 -28.72 -6.68 4.45
C ASP A 96 -28.77 -5.19 4.83
N LEU A 97 -29.78 -4.77 5.58
CA LEU A 97 -29.87 -3.42 6.15
C LEU A 97 -28.63 -3.06 6.97
N TYR A 98 -27.98 -4.02 7.65
CA TYR A 98 -26.85 -3.75 8.55
C TYR A 98 -25.54 -4.41 8.15
N SER A 99 -25.46 -5.04 6.98
CA SER A 99 -24.26 -5.78 6.56
C SER A 99 -23.92 -5.51 5.10
N ASP A 100 -22.63 -5.33 4.86
CA ASP A 100 -22.05 -5.13 3.53
C ASP A 100 -20.83 -6.01 3.32
N LEU A 101 -20.64 -6.41 2.07
CA LEU A 101 -19.40 -6.96 1.58
C LEU A 101 -18.81 -5.99 0.57
N ALA A 102 -17.52 -5.68 0.69
CA ALA A 102 -16.84 -4.82 -0.25
C ALA A 102 -15.55 -5.46 -0.75
N PHE A 103 -15.22 -5.19 -2.00
CA PHE A 103 -13.91 -5.42 -2.57
C PHE A 103 -13.24 -4.06 -2.73
N GLU A 104 -12.05 -3.90 -2.17
CA GLU A 104 -11.24 -2.70 -2.23
C GLU A 104 -9.93 -2.99 -2.95
N ALA A 105 -9.57 -2.10 -3.87
CA ALA A 105 -8.27 -2.07 -4.52
C ALA A 105 -7.62 -0.71 -4.22
N GLY A 106 -6.36 -0.75 -3.81
CA GLY A 106 -5.58 0.41 -3.40
C GLY A 106 -4.22 0.46 -4.06
N PHE A 107 -3.77 1.67 -4.34
CA PHE A 107 -2.42 2.00 -4.76
C PHE A 107 -1.80 2.91 -3.71
N LEU A 108 -0.53 2.65 -3.43
CA LEU A 108 0.29 3.38 -2.49
C LEU A 108 1.41 4.00 -3.32
N VAL A 109 1.34 5.32 -3.54
CA VAL A 109 2.35 6.05 -4.33
C VAL A 109 3.30 6.76 -3.38
N SER A 110 4.52 6.24 -3.27
CA SER A 110 5.59 6.89 -2.51
C SER A 110 6.15 8.10 -3.25
N PHE A 111 6.52 9.16 -2.51
CA PHE A 111 7.28 10.31 -3.05
C PHE A 111 8.81 10.16 -2.92
N SER A 112 9.29 9.00 -2.45
CA SER A 112 10.70 8.77 -2.16
C SER A 112 11.18 7.48 -2.78
N ASP A 113 12.20 7.58 -3.65
CA ASP A 113 12.90 6.46 -4.32
C ASP A 113 13.80 5.65 -3.36
N LYS A 114 13.75 5.95 -2.06
CA LYS A 114 14.61 5.31 -1.07
C LYS A 114 13.94 4.11 -0.43
N ILE A 115 12.69 3.79 -0.74
CA ILE A 115 11.94 2.85 0.11
C ILE A 115 12.33 1.40 -0.19
N ASP A 116 12.64 1.08 -1.43
CA ASP A 116 13.08 -0.25 -1.88
C ASP A 116 14.57 -0.55 -1.61
N GLY A 117 15.39 0.48 -1.37
CA GLY A 117 16.83 0.32 -1.18
C GLY A 117 17.68 0.46 -2.45
N LEU A 118 17.06 0.55 -3.64
CA LEU A 118 17.71 0.61 -4.95
C LEU A 118 17.72 2.05 -5.49
N ASN A 119 18.56 2.90 -4.91
CA ASN A 119 18.70 4.26 -5.42
C ASN A 119 19.15 4.23 -6.90
N GLN A 120 18.38 4.85 -7.80
CA GLN A 120 18.75 5.29 -9.18
C GLN A 120 18.20 4.52 -10.40
N TYR A 121 17.33 3.51 -10.29
CA TYR A 121 16.82 2.84 -11.51
C TYR A 121 15.35 3.04 -11.88
N ASN A 122 14.45 3.47 -10.99
CA ASN A 122 13.08 3.85 -11.37
C ASN A 122 12.34 4.61 -10.25
N ALA A 123 11.88 5.82 -10.52
CA ALA A 123 10.98 6.57 -9.62
C ALA A 123 9.53 6.02 -9.63
N PHE A 124 9.22 5.11 -10.56
CA PHE A 124 7.88 4.51 -10.74
C PHE A 124 7.75 3.09 -10.16
N THR A 125 8.82 2.50 -9.61
CA THR A 125 8.77 1.15 -9.02
C THR A 125 8.15 1.12 -7.63
N ASP A 126 8.01 2.25 -6.96
CA ASP A 126 7.48 2.34 -5.59
C ASP A 126 5.95 2.51 -5.54
N ILE A 127 5.25 1.85 -6.48
CA ILE A 127 3.78 1.76 -6.47
C ILE A 127 3.40 0.42 -5.85
N LEU A 128 2.97 0.44 -4.59
CA LEU A 128 2.46 -0.76 -3.93
C LEU A 128 0.98 -0.93 -4.24
N PHE A 129 0.61 -2.09 -4.78
CA PHE A 129 -0.79 -2.46 -5.00
C PHE A 129 -1.29 -3.36 -3.87
N GLN A 130 -2.51 -3.09 -3.40
CA GLN A 130 -3.18 -3.89 -2.38
C GLN A 130 -4.63 -4.15 -2.78
N GLY A 131 -5.05 -5.42 -2.70
CA GLY A 131 -6.45 -5.82 -2.81
C GLY A 131 -6.93 -6.40 -1.49
N GLN A 132 -8.16 -6.07 -1.07
CA GLN A 132 -8.76 -6.62 0.16
C GLN A 132 -10.26 -6.83 0.03
N ILE A 133 -10.77 -7.81 0.79
CA ILE A 133 -12.20 -8.04 0.98
C ILE A 133 -12.57 -7.53 2.37
N VAL A 134 -13.57 -6.66 2.43
CA VAL A 134 -14.00 -6.00 3.66
C VAL A 134 -15.44 -6.39 3.96
N TYR A 135 -15.68 -6.94 5.14
CA TYR A 135 -17.03 -7.12 5.66
C TYR A 135 -17.33 -6.00 6.65
N ARG A 136 -18.39 -5.22 6.39
CA ARG A 136 -18.83 -4.13 7.28
C ARG A 136 -20.15 -4.50 7.92
N ARG A 137 -20.20 -4.42 9.25
CA ARG A 137 -21.42 -4.63 10.03
C ARG A 137 -21.72 -3.43 10.91
N TYR A 138 -22.91 -2.85 10.74
CA TYR A 138 -23.36 -1.72 11.54
C TYR A 138 -23.89 -2.25 12.87
N LEU A 139 -23.28 -1.82 13.98
CA LEU A 139 -23.59 -2.31 15.32
C LEU A 139 -24.80 -1.62 15.96
N SER A 140 -25.24 -0.49 15.42
CA SER A 140 -26.37 0.29 15.94
C SER A 140 -27.57 0.21 15.00
N LYS A 141 -28.73 -0.13 15.56
CA LYS A 141 -30.00 0.36 15.03
C LYS A 141 -30.03 1.85 15.34
N PHE A 142 -29.67 2.71 14.38
CA PHE A 142 -29.98 4.13 14.56
C PHE A 142 -31.49 4.23 14.77
N ARG A 143 -31.87 4.71 15.96
CA ARG A 143 -33.25 5.02 16.33
C ARG A 143 -33.84 5.78 15.16
N GLY A 144 -34.90 5.23 14.56
CA GLY A 144 -35.71 5.97 13.59
C GLY A 144 -36.03 7.32 14.22
N VAL A 145 -35.72 8.38 13.47
CA VAL A 145 -36.31 9.68 13.77
C VAL A 145 -37.79 9.48 13.53
N ASN A 146 -38.55 9.39 14.63
CA ASN A 146 -40.00 9.55 14.63
C ASN A 146 -40.34 10.98 14.22
#